data_AF-A0A1M7GE41-F1
#
_entry.id   AF-A0A1M7GE41-F1
#
_cell.length_a   1.000
_cell.length_b   1.000
_cell.length_c   1.000
_cell.angle_alpha   90.00
_cell.angle_beta   90.00
_cell.angle_gamma   90.00
#
_symmetry.space_group_name_H-M   'P 1'
#
loop_
_entity.id
_entity.type
_entity.pdbx_description
1 polymer ?
#
loop_
_entity_poly.entity_id
_entity_poly.type
_entity_poly.pdbx_seq_one_letter_code
_entity_poly.pdbx_strand_id
1 'polypeptide(L)'
;MSNIDFSRIISAGDAADRRLAAHRDAVKAECRRRILSALPFEVQTNIAQAIASHANALASGLDPDGAEAALGLLAEDIAGAAATRDWIARMRAACAELGTDPHAPYRDDTAWPTLPASVAALAARV
;
A
#
# COMPACT_ATOMS: atom_id res chain seq x y z
N MET A 1 16.48 -50.30 -18.56
CA MET A 1 15.62 -50.10 -17.36
C MET A 1 15.66 -48.62 -17.03
N SER A 2 14.56 -47.91 -17.24
CA SER A 2 14.49 -46.47 -16.92
C SER A 2 14.40 -46.33 -15.40
N ASN A 3 15.44 -45.79 -14.78
CA ASN A 3 15.48 -45.55 -13.35
C ASN A 3 14.65 -44.28 -13.09
N ILE A 4 13.38 -44.44 -12.68
CA ILE A 4 12.58 -43.31 -12.23
C ILE A 4 13.24 -42.77 -10.97
N ASP A 5 13.67 -41.51 -11.02
CA ASP A 5 14.23 -40.82 -9.87
C ASP A 5 13.10 -40.36 -8.93
N PHE A 6 12.81 -41.18 -7.93
CA PHE A 6 11.76 -40.91 -6.94
C PHE A 6 12.06 -39.68 -6.05
N SER A 7 13.29 -39.14 -6.09
CA SER A 7 13.62 -37.86 -5.43
C SER A 7 12.97 -36.64 -6.10
N ARG A 8 12.43 -36.82 -7.33
CA ARG A 8 11.74 -35.78 -8.11
C ARG A 8 10.22 -35.85 -8.04
N ILE A 9 9.66 -36.74 -7.21
CA ILE A 9 8.21 -36.81 -7.01
C ILE A 9 7.79 -35.66 -6.11
N ILE A 10 7.33 -34.57 -6.73
CA ILE A 10 6.62 -33.50 -6.05
C ILE A 10 5.21 -34.01 -5.76
N SER A 11 4.79 -33.99 -4.50
CA SER A 11 3.41 -34.36 -4.16
C SER A 11 2.42 -33.31 -4.68
N ALA A 12 1.16 -33.69 -4.85
CA ALA A 12 0.11 -32.73 -5.19
C ALA A 12 0.00 -31.60 -4.15
N GLY A 13 0.29 -31.89 -2.88
CA GLY A 13 0.37 -30.91 -1.80
C GLY A 13 1.51 -29.90 -2.01
N ASP A 14 2.73 -30.39 -2.28
CA ASP A 14 3.88 -29.52 -2.54
C ASP A 14 3.66 -28.61 -3.76
N ALA A 15 3.00 -29.12 -4.79
CA ALA A 15 2.65 -28.33 -5.97
C ALA A 15 1.61 -27.24 -5.65
N ALA A 16 0.63 -27.54 -4.78
CA ALA A 16 -0.37 -26.57 -4.33
C ALA A 16 0.26 -25.47 -3.45
N ASP A 17 1.14 -25.84 -2.52
CA ASP A 17 1.83 -24.90 -1.64
C ASP A 17 2.74 -23.95 -2.44
N ARG A 18 3.48 -24.47 -3.43
CA ARG A 18 4.28 -23.65 -4.34
C ARG A 18 3.42 -22.68 -5.14
N ARG A 19 2.26 -23.12 -5.62
CA ARG A 19 1.33 -22.26 -6.35
C ARG A 19 0.80 -21.14 -5.46
N LEU A 20 0.42 -21.44 -4.23
CA LEU A 20 -0.05 -20.45 -3.26
C LEU A 20 1.05 -19.46 -2.88
N ALA A 21 2.29 -19.92 -2.69
CA ALA A 21 3.43 -19.05 -2.44
C ALA A 21 3.69 -18.09 -3.62
N ALA A 22 3.76 -18.62 -4.85
CA ALA A 22 3.94 -17.82 -6.06
C ALA A 22 2.80 -16.80 -6.25
N HIS A 23 1.56 -17.19 -5.93
CA HIS A 23 0.41 -16.30 -5.95
C HIS A 23 0.56 -15.14 -4.95
N ARG A 24 0.91 -15.43 -3.69
CA ARG A 24 1.14 -14.40 -2.66
C ARG A 24 2.19 -13.39 -3.09
N ASP A 25 3.27 -13.84 -3.70
CA ASP A 25 4.33 -12.95 -4.19
C ASP A 25 3.84 -12.08 -5.35
N ALA A 26 3.04 -12.64 -6.26
CA ALA A 26 2.43 -11.89 -7.35
C ALA A 26 1.43 -10.82 -6.84
N VAL A 27 0.59 -11.15 -5.85
CA VAL A 27 -0.35 -10.21 -5.23
C VAL A 27 0.41 -9.07 -4.51
N LYS A 28 1.50 -9.39 -3.80
CA LYS A 28 2.37 -8.38 -3.16
C LYS A 28 3.02 -7.44 -4.17
N ALA A 29 3.54 -7.99 -5.27
CA ALA A 29 4.14 -7.20 -6.34
C ALA A 29 3.11 -6.25 -6.96
N GLU A 30 1.88 -6.73 -7.18
CA GLU A 30 0.78 -5.92 -7.72
C GLU A 30 0.33 -4.83 -6.74
N CYS A 31 0.17 -5.16 -5.46
CA CYS A 31 -0.13 -4.18 -4.41
C CYS A 31 0.92 -3.05 -4.40
N ARG A 32 2.21 -3.42 -4.41
CA ARG A 32 3.31 -2.45 -4.46
C ARG A 32 3.24 -1.60 -5.72
N ARG A 33 3.03 -2.22 -6.89
CA ARG A 33 2.90 -1.51 -8.18
C ARG A 33 1.77 -0.47 -8.13
N ARG A 34 0.60 -0.86 -7.64
CA ARG A 34 -0.58 0.01 -7.53
C ARG A 34 -0.35 1.19 -6.58
N ILE A 35 0.23 0.94 -5.41
CA ILE A 35 0.59 2.01 -4.46
C ILE A 35 1.58 2.98 -5.11
N LEU A 36 2.66 2.49 -5.71
CA LEU A 36 3.68 3.34 -6.32
C LEU A 36 3.19 4.08 -7.57
N SER A 37 2.24 3.51 -8.30
CA SER A 37 1.62 4.16 -9.45
C SER A 37 0.73 5.32 -9.04
N ALA A 38 0.06 5.23 -7.90
CA ALA A 38 -0.78 6.31 -7.37
C ALA A 38 0.02 7.35 -6.58
N LEU A 39 1.02 6.87 -5.83
CA LEU A 39 1.85 7.66 -4.93
C LEU A 39 3.31 7.24 -5.15
N PRO A 40 4.08 7.96 -5.98
CA PRO A 40 5.51 7.77 -6.11
C PRO A 40 6.22 7.84 -4.75
N PHE A 41 7.43 7.28 -4.66
CA PHE A 41 8.14 7.20 -3.39
C PHE A 41 8.41 8.58 -2.80
N GLU A 42 8.80 9.54 -3.64
CA GLU A 42 9.07 10.93 -3.29
C GLU A 42 7.82 11.59 -2.70
N VAL A 43 6.66 11.37 -3.33
CA VAL A 43 5.35 11.85 -2.83
C VAL A 43 5.03 11.25 -1.46
N GLN A 44 5.26 9.94 -1.27
CA GLN A 44 5.05 9.28 0.03
C GLN A 44 5.96 9.87 1.11
N THR A 45 7.23 10.13 0.79
CA THR A 45 8.18 10.75 1.73
C THR A 45 7.77 12.17 2.08
N ASN A 46 7.37 12.99 1.11
CA ASN A 46 6.91 14.36 1.34
C ASN A 46 5.68 14.40 2.26
N ILE A 47 4.70 13.53 2.00
CA ILE A 47 3.49 13.40 2.84
C ILE A 47 3.87 12.94 4.26
N ALA A 48 4.73 11.93 4.39
CA ALA A 48 5.15 11.43 5.70
C ALA A 48 5.90 12.50 6.51
N GLN A 49 6.76 13.28 5.86
CA GLN A 49 7.47 14.40 6.48
C GLN A 49 6.50 15.50 6.91
N ALA A 50 5.52 15.86 6.08
CA ALA A 50 4.50 16.85 6.43
C ALA A 50 3.69 16.43 7.68
N ILE A 51 3.27 15.16 7.76
CA ILE A 51 2.59 14.61 8.94
C ILE A 51 3.48 14.70 10.19
N ALA A 52 4.75 14.29 10.07
CA ALA A 52 5.68 14.30 11.19
C ALA A 52 5.98 15.71 11.69
N SER A 53 6.21 16.66 10.77
CA SER A 53 6.43 18.07 11.08
C SER A 53 5.21 18.69 11.75
N HIS A 54 3.99 18.39 11.28
CA HIS A 54 2.75 18.88 11.88
C HIS A 54 2.55 18.34 13.30
N ALA A 55 2.74 17.02 13.49
CA ALA A 55 2.69 16.41 14.82
C ALA A 55 3.73 17.02 15.78
N ASN A 56 4.94 17.32 15.29
CA ASN A 56 5.98 17.96 16.10
C ASN A 56 5.64 19.41 16.47
N ALA A 57 5.03 20.17 15.55
CA ALA A 57 4.57 21.53 15.84
C ALA A 57 3.51 21.54 16.96
N LEU A 58 2.51 20.66 16.87
CA LEU A 58 1.51 20.48 17.93
C LEU A 58 2.15 20.06 19.27
N ALA A 59 3.08 19.10 19.23
CA ALA A 59 3.80 18.65 20.43
C ALA A 59 4.67 19.76 21.06
N SER A 60 5.09 20.74 20.27
CA SER A 60 5.84 21.92 20.72
C SER A 60 4.95 23.03 21.28
N GLY A 61 3.63 22.81 21.36
CA GLY A 61 2.67 23.74 21.96
C GLY A 61 2.06 24.75 21.00
N LEU A 62 2.27 24.61 19.68
CA LEU A 62 1.49 25.36 18.71
C LEU A 62 0.05 24.83 18.69
N ASP A 63 -0.91 25.72 18.52
CA ASP A 63 -2.28 25.34 18.20
C ASP A 63 -2.36 24.83 16.74
N PRO A 64 -3.48 24.18 16.34
CA PRO A 64 -3.63 23.65 14.98
C PRO A 64 -3.39 24.68 13.88
N ASP A 65 -3.95 25.89 14.03
CA ASP A 65 -3.82 26.96 13.04
C ASP A 65 -2.36 27.44 12.91
N GLY A 66 -1.65 27.58 14.03
CA GLY A 66 -0.24 27.94 14.06
C GLY A 66 0.66 26.83 13.49
N ALA A 67 0.34 25.57 13.75
CA ALA A 67 1.06 24.42 13.19
C ALA A 67 0.88 24.30 11.67
N GLU A 68 -0.33 24.55 11.17
CA GLU A 68 -0.64 24.64 9.74
C GLU A 68 0.14 25.78 9.07
N ALA A 69 0.05 27.00 9.63
CA ALA A 69 0.72 28.18 9.09
C ALA A 69 2.25 28.04 9.09
N ALA A 70 2.86 27.48 10.13
CA ALA A 70 4.30 27.28 10.23
C ALA A 70 4.86 26.33 9.16
N LEU A 71 4.02 25.43 8.65
CA LEU A 71 4.39 24.44 7.63
C LEU A 71 3.87 24.79 6.23
N GLY A 72 3.10 25.87 6.11
CA GLY A 72 2.42 26.24 4.86
C GLY A 72 1.40 25.21 4.40
N LEU A 73 0.82 24.45 5.34
CA LEU A 73 -0.19 23.43 5.06
C LEU A 73 -1.59 24.01 5.21
N LEU A 74 -2.51 23.50 4.42
CA LEU A 74 -3.93 23.76 4.58
C LEU A 74 -4.60 22.58 5.32
N ALA A 75 -5.73 22.82 5.98
CA ALA A 75 -6.51 21.77 6.66
C ALA A 75 -6.84 20.59 5.72
N GLU A 76 -7.11 20.86 4.43
CA GLU A 76 -7.32 19.82 3.42
C GLU A 76 -6.08 18.98 3.12
N ASP A 77 -4.87 19.51 3.31
CA ASP A 77 -3.61 18.78 3.11
C ASP A 77 -3.41 17.78 4.24
N ILE A 78 -3.70 18.18 5.48
CA ILE A 78 -3.68 17.27 6.64
C ILE A 78 -4.71 16.16 6.47
N ALA A 79 -5.93 16.51 6.04
CA ALA A 79 -6.97 15.53 5.75
C ALA A 79 -6.55 14.57 4.62
N GLY A 80 -5.93 15.08 3.55
CA GLY A 80 -5.37 14.27 2.47
C GLY A 80 -4.24 13.34 2.92
N ALA A 81 -3.37 13.81 3.83
CA ALA A 81 -2.25 13.05 4.37
C ALA A 81 -2.74 11.90 5.27
N ALA A 82 -3.74 12.15 6.11
CA ALA A 82 -4.41 11.12 6.89
C ALA A 82 -5.10 10.09 5.98
N ALA A 83 -5.85 10.56 4.97
CA ALA A 83 -6.50 9.68 3.99
C ALA A 83 -5.50 8.82 3.20
N THR A 84 -4.29 9.33 2.96
CA THR A 84 -3.20 8.60 2.31
C THR A 84 -2.77 7.40 3.14
N ARG A 85 -2.50 7.62 4.44
CA ARG A 85 -2.13 6.55 5.37
C ARG A 85 -3.20 5.48 5.44
N ASP A 86 -4.46 5.89 5.55
CA ASP A 86 -5.60 4.96 5.68
C ASP A 86 -5.83 4.18 4.38
N TRP A 87 -5.66 4.80 3.21
CA TRP A 87 -5.73 4.10 1.93
C TRP A 87 -4.60 3.07 1.77
N ILE A 88 -3.35 3.41 2.10
CA ILE A 88 -2.23 2.45 2.07
C ILE A 88 -2.49 1.26 3.02
N ALA A 89 -3.05 1.51 4.21
CA ALA A 89 -3.43 0.45 5.13
C ALA A 89 -4.49 -0.49 4.53
N ARG A 90 -5.53 0.06 3.88
CA ARG A 90 -6.54 -0.75 3.17
C ARG A 90 -5.95 -1.53 2.00
N MET A 91 -5.04 -0.94 1.23
CA MET A 91 -4.32 -1.63 0.15
C MET A 91 -3.54 -2.85 0.68
N ARG A 92 -2.88 -2.70 1.84
CA ARG A 92 -2.16 -3.80 2.51
C ARG A 92 -3.10 -4.89 3.03
N ALA A 93 -4.27 -4.51 3.56
CA ALA A 93 -5.29 -5.47 3.99
C ALA A 93 -5.83 -6.26 2.79
N ALA A 94 -6.23 -5.59 1.71
CA ALA A 94 -6.67 -6.24 0.48
C ALA A 94 -5.60 -7.18 -0.11
N CYS A 95 -4.32 -6.77 -0.08
CA CYS A 95 -3.21 -7.63 -0.48
C CYS A 95 -3.12 -8.92 0.35
N ALA A 96 -3.35 -8.83 1.66
CA ALA A 96 -3.34 -10.00 2.53
C ALA A 96 -4.51 -10.94 2.21
N GLU A 97 -5.72 -10.39 2.04
CA GLU A 97 -6.94 -11.13 1.70
C GLU A 97 -6.83 -11.82 0.33
N LEU A 98 -6.46 -11.07 -0.71
CA LEU A 98 -6.27 -11.59 -2.07
C LEU A 98 -5.16 -12.66 -2.15
N GLY A 99 -4.18 -12.60 -1.25
CA GLY A 99 -3.10 -13.59 -1.14
C GLY A 99 -3.53 -14.93 -0.51
N THR A 100 -4.75 -15.05 0.01
CA THR A 100 -5.25 -16.30 0.61
C THR A 100 -5.81 -17.28 -0.40
N ASP A 101 -6.34 -16.81 -1.53
CA ASP A 101 -6.96 -17.62 -2.58
C ASP A 101 -6.16 -17.53 -3.90
N PRO A 102 -5.54 -18.64 -4.37
CA PRO A 102 -4.83 -18.71 -5.65
C PRO A 102 -5.65 -18.33 -6.89
N HIS A 103 -6.97 -18.28 -6.78
CA HIS A 103 -7.89 -17.93 -7.86
C HIS A 103 -8.45 -16.50 -7.74
N ALA A 104 -8.06 -15.75 -6.70
CA ALA A 104 -8.50 -14.37 -6.50
C ALA A 104 -8.10 -13.49 -7.70
N PRO A 105 -9.00 -12.63 -8.21
CA PRO A 105 -8.77 -11.80 -9.38
C PRO A 105 -7.93 -10.55 -9.04
N TYR A 106 -6.74 -10.72 -8.46
CA TYR A 106 -5.89 -9.62 -7.98
C TYR A 106 -5.42 -8.63 -9.07
N ARG A 107 -5.61 -8.96 -10.35
CA ARG A 107 -5.32 -8.05 -11.48
C ARG A 107 -6.48 -7.14 -11.83
N ASP A 108 -7.68 -7.44 -11.35
CA ASP A 108 -8.87 -6.61 -11.53
C ASP A 108 -8.77 -5.36 -10.66
N ASP A 109 -9.08 -4.19 -11.20
CA ASP A 109 -9.09 -2.94 -10.46
C ASP A 109 -10.15 -2.93 -9.35
N THR A 110 -11.26 -3.64 -9.55
CA THR A 110 -12.34 -3.75 -8.56
C THR A 110 -11.96 -4.56 -7.32
N ALA A 111 -10.87 -5.34 -7.39
CA ALA A 111 -10.33 -6.09 -6.26
C ALA A 111 -9.58 -5.20 -5.25
N TRP A 112 -9.33 -3.92 -5.60
CA TRP A 112 -8.51 -3.02 -4.79
C TRP A 112 -9.30 -1.81 -4.30
N PRO A 113 -8.95 -1.26 -3.12
CA PRO A 113 -9.51 -0.01 -2.64
C PRO A 113 -9.30 1.15 -3.63
N THR A 114 -10.38 1.86 -3.97
CA THR A 114 -10.33 3.08 -4.78
C THR A 114 -9.46 4.16 -4.12
N LEU A 115 -8.63 4.83 -4.91
CA LEU A 115 -7.85 5.98 -4.47
C LEU A 115 -8.79 7.14 -4.08
N PRO A 116 -8.75 7.66 -2.84
CA PRO A 116 -9.57 8.79 -2.46
C PRO A 116 -9.21 10.06 -3.24
N ALA A 117 -10.20 10.87 -3.59
CA ALA A 117 -9.98 12.11 -4.34
C ALA A 117 -9.07 13.11 -3.59
N SER A 118 -9.17 13.18 -2.26
CA SER A 118 -8.29 14.02 -1.42
C SER A 118 -6.82 13.60 -1.51
N VAL A 119 -6.55 12.29 -1.61
CA VAL A 119 -5.20 11.76 -1.78
C VAL A 119 -4.66 12.11 -3.16
N ALA A 120 -5.47 11.94 -4.21
CA ALA A 120 -5.08 12.31 -5.57
C ALA A 120 -4.78 13.82 -5.69
N ALA A 121 -5.63 14.67 -5.06
CA ALA A 121 -5.45 16.11 -5.05
C ALA A 121 -4.20 16.55 -4.27
N LEU A 122 -3.89 15.89 -3.15
CA LEU A 122 -2.65 16.13 -2.42
C LEU A 122 -1.43 15.70 -3.23
N ALA A 123 -1.44 14.49 -3.80
CA ALA A 123 -0.35 13.94 -4.60
C ALA A 123 0.01 14.79 -5.84
N ALA A 124 -0.97 15.47 -6.44
CA ALA A 124 -0.73 16.36 -7.58
C ALA A 124 -0.02 17.68 -7.22
N ARG A 125 0.13 17.99 -5.93
CA ARG A 125 0.68 19.26 -5.43
C ARG A 125 2.06 19.11 -4.76
N VAL A 126 2.54 17.87 -4.56
CA VAL A 126 3.76 17.54 -3.80
C VAL A 126 4.83 16.84 -4.63
#